data_AF-A0A2S6IFK5-F1
#
_entry.id   AF-A0A2S6IFK5-F1
#
_cell.length_a   1.000
_cell.length_b   1.000
_cell.length_c   1.000
_cell.angle_alpha   90.00
_cell.angle_beta   90.00
_cell.angle_gamma   90.00
#
_symmetry.space_group_name_H-M   'P 1'
#
loop_
_entity.id
_entity.type
_entity.pdbx_description
1 polymer ?
#
loop_
_entity_poly.entity_id
_entity_poly.type
_entity_poly.pdbx_seq_one_letter_code
_entity_poly.pdbx_strand_id
1 'polypeptide(L)'
;MSGTGLLVGLLAAAVVLLLPARAGEQRLGPPPRPPGQGAAGPGRRVGRSLLTRGARTARRGAGGDPDPEPDLPLLLDLVAAATRSGCPPGAALDAVLDVLPAACTADLRRVRAQLSLGAPPESAWADVPAPLHRLRDPLLLSAATGAPAAALLEAAATEARRDGRRAAEVAAARLGALLVLPLGACTLPAFVLLGVVPVLLSLSADVLTGP
;
A
#
# COMPACT_ATOMS: atom_id res chain seq x y z
N MET A 1 24.94 15.31 -55.04
CA MET A 1 24.88 13.96 -54.43
C MET A 1 24.65 14.03 -52.91
N SER A 2 23.90 15.02 -52.39
CA SER A 2 23.94 15.34 -50.96
C SER A 2 22.60 15.15 -50.23
N GLY A 3 21.49 14.99 -50.95
CA GLY A 3 20.16 14.83 -50.33
C GLY A 3 19.89 13.44 -49.75
N THR A 4 20.42 12.39 -50.38
CA THR A 4 20.21 11.00 -49.93
C THR A 4 21.00 10.66 -48.67
N GLY A 5 22.21 11.23 -48.48
CA GLY A 5 23.01 10.99 -47.28
C GLY A 5 22.37 11.56 -46.00
N LEU A 6 21.72 12.71 -46.10
CA LEU A 6 21.02 13.36 -44.99
C LEU A 6 19.73 12.62 -44.63
N LEU A 7 19.00 12.15 -45.65
CA LEU A 7 17.78 11.35 -45.50
C LEU A 7 18.08 9.96 -44.90
N VAL A 8 19.18 9.32 -45.32
CA VAL A 8 19.66 8.05 -44.76
C VAL A 8 20.21 8.22 -43.34
N GLY A 9 20.91 9.32 -43.04
CA GLY A 9 21.36 9.63 -41.68
C GLY A 9 20.20 9.87 -40.70
N LEU A 10 19.15 10.55 -41.15
CA LEU A 10 17.96 10.83 -40.34
C LEU A 10 17.12 9.56 -40.10
N LEU A 11 16.99 8.71 -41.12
CA LEU A 11 16.35 7.39 -40.98
C LEU A 11 17.14 6.46 -40.06
N ALA A 12 18.47 6.44 -40.17
CA ALA A 12 19.33 5.63 -39.30
C ALA A 12 19.25 6.08 -37.83
N ALA A 13 19.25 7.39 -37.56
CA ALA A 13 19.08 7.93 -36.22
C ALA A 13 17.68 7.62 -35.64
N ALA A 14 16.63 7.70 -36.47
CA ALA A 14 15.27 7.33 -36.08
C ALA A 14 15.16 5.84 -35.72
N VAL A 15 15.80 4.95 -36.48
CA VAL A 15 15.83 3.51 -36.20
C VAL A 15 16.59 3.21 -34.90
N VAL A 16 17.74 3.87 -34.66
CA VAL A 16 18.53 3.69 -33.43
C VAL A 16 17.77 4.19 -32.19
N LEU A 17 16.97 5.26 -32.29
CA LEU A 17 16.15 5.73 -31.18
C LEU A 17 14.91 4.86 -30.90
N LEU A 18 14.40 4.13 -31.89
CA LEU A 18 13.25 3.23 -31.72
C LEU A 18 13.61 1.85 -31.14
N LEU A 19 14.87 1.42 -31.25
CA LEU A 19 15.31 0.09 -30.84
C LEU A 19 15.41 -0.18 -29.32
N PRO A 20 15.79 0.75 -28.42
CA PRO A 20 15.93 0.43 -26.99
C PRO A 20 14.57 0.28 -26.27
N ALA A 21 13.48 0.78 -26.85
CA ALA A 21 12.14 0.70 -26.26
C ALA A 21 11.51 -0.71 -26.33
N ARG A 22 12.04 -1.62 -27.16
CA ARG A 22 11.52 -2.98 -27.34
C ARG A 22 12.13 -4.03 -26.39
N ALA A 23 13.20 -3.71 -25.65
CA ALA A 23 13.94 -4.68 -24.84
C ALA A 23 13.44 -4.82 -23.37
N GLY A 24 12.48 -4.00 -22.94
CA GLY A 24 12.07 -3.90 -21.52
C GLY A 24 10.94 -4.82 -21.05
N GLU A 25 10.18 -5.48 -21.94
CA GLU A 25 8.90 -6.12 -21.56
C GLU A 25 8.91 -7.65 -21.38
N GLN A 26 10.07 -8.33 -21.41
CA GLN A 26 10.08 -9.81 -21.50
C GLN A 26 10.63 -10.62 -20.33
N ARG A 27 10.51 -10.17 -19.06
CA ARG A 27 10.66 -11.10 -17.92
C ARG A 27 9.71 -10.82 -16.76
N LEU A 28 8.50 -11.37 -16.85
CA LEU A 28 7.78 -11.85 -15.66
C LEU A 28 6.89 -13.04 -16.03
N GLY A 29 7.50 -14.23 -16.16
CA GLY A 29 6.76 -15.49 -16.22
C GLY A 29 6.39 -15.94 -14.81
N PRO A 30 5.12 -16.23 -14.50
CA PRO A 30 4.74 -16.77 -13.19
C PRO A 30 5.14 -18.26 -13.06
N PRO A 31 5.60 -18.72 -11.87
CA PRO A 31 5.87 -20.14 -11.64
C PRO A 31 4.55 -20.96 -11.54
N PRO A 32 4.56 -22.24 -11.97
CA PRO A 32 3.41 -23.12 -11.83
C PRO A 32 3.16 -23.50 -10.36
N ARG A 33 1.91 -23.40 -9.92
CA ARG A 33 1.45 -23.82 -8.59
C ARG A 33 1.13 -25.32 -8.59
N PRO A 34 1.51 -26.08 -7.54
CA PRO A 34 1.11 -27.47 -7.40
C PRO A 34 -0.38 -27.59 -7.02
N PRO A 35 -1.03 -28.72 -7.38
CA PRO A 35 -2.45 -28.97 -7.16
C PRO A 35 -2.78 -29.15 -5.69
N GLY A 36 -3.90 -28.53 -5.27
CA GLY A 36 -4.43 -28.60 -3.92
C GLY A 36 -5.04 -29.95 -3.57
N GLN A 37 -5.07 -30.23 -2.27
CA GLN A 37 -5.96 -31.22 -1.66
C GLN A 37 -6.59 -30.58 -0.44
N GLY A 38 -7.93 -30.54 -0.45
CA GLY A 38 -8.74 -30.03 0.64
C GLY A 38 -8.98 -31.07 1.72
N ALA A 39 -9.48 -30.59 2.85
CA ALA A 39 -10.33 -31.38 3.72
C ALA A 39 -11.36 -30.44 4.36
N ALA A 40 -12.61 -30.68 4.00
CA ALA A 40 -13.79 -30.05 4.58
C ALA A 40 -14.10 -30.64 5.97
N GLY A 41 -14.60 -29.80 6.86
CA GLY A 41 -15.17 -30.23 8.15
C GLY A 41 -16.28 -29.25 8.58
N PRO A 42 -17.50 -29.73 8.90
CA PRO A 42 -18.65 -28.88 9.15
C PRO A 42 -18.84 -28.60 10.66
N GLY A 43 -19.33 -27.43 11.02
CA GLY A 43 -19.62 -27.12 12.42
C GLY A 43 -20.35 -25.81 12.67
N ARG A 44 -21.69 -25.91 12.73
CA ARG A 44 -22.69 -25.04 13.38
C ARG A 44 -22.26 -23.63 13.80
N ARG A 45 -22.96 -22.62 13.26
CA ARG A 45 -23.16 -21.35 13.97
C ARG A 45 -24.63 -20.96 14.02
N VAL A 46 -25.12 -20.99 15.26
CA VAL A 46 -26.36 -20.38 15.75
C VAL A 46 -26.20 -18.87 15.67
N GLY A 47 -27.29 -18.19 15.31
CA GLY A 47 -27.30 -16.80 14.91
C GLY A 47 -27.04 -15.78 16.02
N ARG A 48 -26.56 -14.62 15.57
CA ARG A 48 -27.08 -13.32 16.03
C ARG A 48 -26.67 -12.26 15.03
N SER A 49 -27.60 -11.94 14.14
CA SER A 49 -27.60 -10.70 13.39
C SER A 49 -27.89 -9.54 14.36
N LEU A 50 -27.47 -8.34 13.93
CA LEU A 50 -27.75 -7.00 14.47
C LEU A 50 -26.49 -6.27 14.91
N LEU A 51 -25.53 -6.01 14.00
CA LEU A 51 -24.59 -4.86 14.09
C LEU A 51 -23.82 -4.60 12.77
N THR A 52 -24.48 -4.60 11.60
CA THR A 52 -23.77 -4.27 10.33
C THR A 52 -24.57 -3.32 9.43
N ARG A 53 -24.59 -2.03 9.77
CA ARG A 53 -25.07 -0.95 8.87
C ARG A 53 -23.98 0.03 8.39
N GLY A 54 -22.69 -0.22 8.64
CA GLY A 54 -21.64 0.79 8.37
C GLY A 54 -20.57 0.49 7.29
N ALA A 55 -20.22 -0.77 7.00
CA ALA A 55 -18.92 -1.06 6.36
C ALA A 55 -19.02 -1.60 4.92
N ARG A 56 -19.63 -0.86 3.98
CA ARG A 56 -19.79 -1.32 2.57
C ARG A 56 -18.88 -0.65 1.52
N THR A 57 -17.91 0.19 1.89
CA THR A 57 -17.11 0.93 0.89
C THR A 57 -15.64 0.50 0.73
N ALA A 58 -15.15 -0.53 1.44
CA ALA A 58 -13.72 -0.88 1.42
C ALA A 58 -13.36 -2.26 0.81
N ARG A 59 -14.17 -2.81 -0.11
CA ARG A 59 -13.94 -4.17 -0.64
C ARG A 59 -13.78 -4.29 -2.17
N ARG A 60 -13.12 -3.32 -2.80
CA ARG A 60 -12.67 -3.45 -4.20
C ARG A 60 -11.15 -3.27 -4.28
N GLY A 61 -10.44 -4.36 -4.06
CA GLY A 61 -8.99 -4.46 -4.25
C GLY A 61 -8.31 -5.41 -3.27
N ALA A 62 -8.64 -6.70 -3.29
CA ALA A 62 -7.88 -7.71 -2.55
C ALA A 62 -7.80 -8.99 -3.40
N GLY A 63 -6.71 -9.10 -4.17
CA GLY A 63 -6.28 -10.35 -4.78
C GLY A 63 -5.26 -11.01 -3.86
N GLY A 64 -5.57 -12.24 -3.41
CA GLY A 64 -4.76 -13.06 -2.52
C GLY A 64 -5.17 -12.88 -1.06
N ASP A 65 -5.65 -13.95 -0.42
CA ASP A 65 -5.93 -13.97 1.03
C ASP A 65 -4.57 -13.97 1.75
N PRO A 66 -4.16 -12.86 2.39
CA PRO A 66 -3.01 -12.87 3.27
C PRO A 66 -3.38 -13.71 4.51
N ASP A 67 -2.38 -14.24 5.22
CA ASP A 67 -2.59 -14.62 6.63
C ASP A 67 -3.39 -13.49 7.31
N PRO A 68 -4.36 -13.80 8.18
CA PRO A 68 -5.32 -12.82 8.64
C PRO A 68 -4.63 -11.84 9.62
N GLU A 69 -3.89 -10.90 9.05
CA GLU A 69 -3.18 -9.84 9.76
C GLU A 69 -4.25 -8.91 10.34
N PRO A 70 -4.14 -8.54 11.64
CA PRO A 70 -5.12 -7.66 12.24
C PRO A 70 -5.13 -6.31 11.52
N ASP A 71 -6.33 -5.86 11.12
CA ASP A 71 -6.55 -4.50 10.62
C ASP A 71 -6.25 -3.51 11.76
N LEU A 72 -4.99 -3.08 11.82
CA LEU A 72 -4.43 -2.30 12.94
C LEU A 72 -5.18 -0.98 13.18
N PRO A 73 -5.52 -0.16 12.15
CA PRO A 73 -6.39 1.00 12.33
C PRO A 73 -7.72 0.66 13.03
N LEU A 74 -8.39 -0.41 12.59
CA LEU A 74 -9.65 -0.86 13.19
C LEU A 74 -9.45 -1.31 14.63
N LEU A 75 -8.40 -2.08 14.91
CA LEU A 75 -8.04 -2.52 16.24
C LEU A 75 -7.83 -1.32 17.19
N LEU A 76 -7.07 -0.32 16.76
CA LEU A 76 -6.83 0.90 17.53
C LEU A 76 -8.13 1.67 17.78
N ASP A 77 -9.00 1.81 16.78
CA ASP A 77 -10.30 2.47 16.93
C ASP A 77 -11.22 1.77 17.92
N LEU A 78 -11.27 0.43 17.91
CA LEU A 78 -12.10 -0.34 18.82
C LEU A 78 -11.63 -0.21 20.27
N VAL A 79 -10.32 -0.31 20.52
CA VAL A 79 -9.75 -0.14 21.86
C VAL A 79 -9.90 1.31 22.33
N ALA A 80 -9.68 2.30 21.43
CA ALA A 80 -9.92 3.71 21.71
C ALA A 80 -11.38 3.98 22.08
N ALA A 81 -12.34 3.43 21.32
CA ALA A 81 -13.77 3.61 21.57
C ALA A 81 -14.19 3.00 22.92
N ALA A 82 -13.70 1.78 23.22
CA ALA A 82 -13.98 1.13 24.50
C ALA A 82 -13.36 1.91 25.67
N THR A 83 -12.10 2.34 25.57
CA THR A 83 -11.47 3.14 26.63
C THR A 83 -12.11 4.52 26.81
N ARG A 84 -12.55 5.17 25.72
CA ARG A 84 -13.32 6.44 25.78
C ARG A 84 -14.65 6.29 26.50
N SER A 85 -15.28 5.11 26.43
CA SER A 85 -16.51 4.81 27.20
C SER A 85 -16.28 4.63 28.71
N GLY A 86 -15.03 4.76 29.17
CA GLY A 86 -14.63 4.61 30.57
C GLY A 86 -14.17 3.19 30.93
N CYS A 87 -14.09 2.27 29.97
CA CYS A 87 -13.53 0.94 30.23
C CYS A 87 -12.01 1.04 30.47
N PRO A 88 -11.47 0.34 31.49
CA PRO A 88 -10.03 0.24 31.65
C PRO A 88 -9.41 -0.51 30.46
N PRO A 89 -8.13 -0.25 30.11
CA PRO A 89 -7.49 -0.84 28.94
C PRO A 89 -7.57 -2.37 28.84
N GLY A 90 -7.46 -3.09 29.96
CA GLY A 90 -7.61 -4.55 29.98
C GLY A 90 -9.02 -5.02 29.57
N ALA A 91 -10.06 -4.37 30.09
CA ALA A 91 -11.45 -4.68 29.72
C ALA A 91 -11.78 -4.27 28.27
N ALA A 92 -11.18 -3.18 27.80
CA ALA A 92 -11.26 -2.78 26.40
C ALA A 92 -10.64 -3.83 25.45
N LEU A 93 -9.48 -4.39 25.82
CA LEU A 93 -8.86 -5.48 25.08
C LEU A 93 -9.74 -6.74 25.10
N ASP A 94 -10.30 -7.12 26.25
CA ASP A 94 -11.21 -8.27 26.36
C ASP A 94 -12.41 -8.13 25.40
N ALA A 95 -13.06 -6.97 25.39
CA ALA A 95 -14.18 -6.70 24.50
C ALA A 95 -13.82 -6.82 23.01
N VAL A 96 -12.60 -6.42 22.63
CA VAL A 96 -12.11 -6.56 21.26
C VAL A 96 -11.76 -8.02 20.91
N LEU A 97 -11.16 -8.74 21.85
CA LEU A 97 -10.77 -10.15 21.69
C LEU A 97 -11.98 -11.08 21.54
N ASP A 98 -13.13 -10.70 22.07
CA ASP A 98 -14.41 -11.41 21.93
C ASP A 98 -15.05 -11.23 20.55
N VAL A 99 -14.80 -10.10 19.88
CA VAL A 99 -15.40 -9.77 18.58
C VAL A 99 -14.52 -10.19 17.41
N LEU A 100 -13.19 -10.10 17.56
CA LEU A 100 -12.25 -10.38 16.48
C LEU A 100 -11.87 -11.88 16.38
N PRO A 101 -11.64 -12.40 15.15
CA PRO A 101 -11.23 -13.78 14.95
C PRO A 101 -9.96 -14.15 15.72
N ALA A 102 -9.90 -15.40 16.18
CA ALA A 102 -8.78 -15.83 17.01
C ALA A 102 -7.42 -15.80 16.31
N ALA A 103 -7.42 -16.07 15.00
CA ALA A 103 -6.22 -16.06 14.17
C ALA A 103 -5.51 -14.69 14.15
N CYS A 104 -6.27 -13.59 14.17
CA CYS A 104 -5.72 -12.23 14.12
C CYS A 104 -5.26 -11.70 15.49
N THR A 105 -5.61 -12.39 16.57
CA THR A 105 -5.57 -11.85 17.94
C THR A 105 -4.84 -12.75 18.92
N ALA A 106 -4.12 -13.77 18.43
CA ALA A 106 -3.40 -14.73 19.27
C ALA A 106 -2.39 -14.04 20.22
N ASP A 107 -1.60 -13.10 19.70
CA ASP A 107 -0.61 -12.37 20.50
C ASP A 107 -1.28 -11.47 21.54
N LEU A 108 -2.37 -10.79 21.18
CA LEU A 108 -3.13 -9.97 22.12
C LEU A 108 -3.78 -10.79 23.23
N ARG A 109 -4.26 -12.01 22.94
CA ARG A 109 -4.74 -12.93 23.98
C ARG A 109 -3.62 -13.35 24.93
N ARG A 110 -2.41 -13.58 24.41
CA ARG A 110 -1.23 -13.89 25.25
C ARG A 110 -0.90 -12.73 26.17
N VAL A 111 -0.80 -11.52 25.63
CA VAL A 111 -0.56 -10.28 26.39
C VAL A 111 -1.61 -10.12 27.49
N ARG A 112 -2.90 -10.23 27.13
CA ARG A 112 -4.00 -10.16 28.10
C ARG A 112 -3.81 -11.21 29.18
N ALA A 113 -3.59 -12.48 28.81
CA ALA A 113 -3.42 -13.55 29.79
C ALA A 113 -2.31 -13.22 30.80
N GLN A 114 -1.16 -12.74 30.33
CA GLN A 114 -0.04 -12.30 31.19
C GLN A 114 -0.44 -11.13 32.09
N LEU A 115 -1.07 -10.09 31.56
CA LEU A 115 -1.56 -8.95 32.36
C LEU A 115 -2.57 -9.39 33.43
N SER A 116 -3.45 -10.33 33.12
CA SER A 116 -4.43 -10.86 34.08
C SER A 116 -3.83 -11.72 35.18
N LEU A 117 -2.62 -12.26 34.95
CA LEU A 117 -1.81 -12.94 35.97
C LEU A 117 -0.97 -11.95 36.79
N GLY A 118 -1.09 -10.64 36.55
CA GLY A 118 -0.33 -9.60 37.24
C GLY A 118 1.09 -9.40 36.71
N ALA A 119 1.40 -9.89 35.51
CA ALA A 119 2.68 -9.58 34.88
C ALA A 119 2.82 -8.06 34.66
N PRO A 120 4.03 -7.49 34.84
CA PRO A 120 4.24 -6.09 34.56
C PRO A 120 3.95 -5.78 33.09
N PRO A 121 3.35 -4.61 32.76
CA PRO A 121 2.97 -4.28 31.40
C PRO A 121 4.12 -4.42 30.40
N GLU A 122 5.31 -3.97 30.77
CA GLU A 122 6.49 -3.98 29.90
C GLU A 122 6.88 -5.40 29.50
N SER A 123 6.74 -6.39 30.40
CA SER A 123 7.04 -7.79 30.08
C SER A 123 5.91 -8.46 29.32
N ALA A 124 4.65 -8.15 29.64
CA ALA A 124 3.50 -8.70 28.93
C ALA A 124 3.49 -8.30 27.45
N TRP A 125 4.01 -7.12 27.12
CA TRP A 125 4.09 -6.62 25.76
C TRP A 125 5.46 -6.83 25.07
N ALA A 126 6.41 -7.54 25.69
CA ALA A 126 7.78 -7.65 25.17
C ALA A 126 7.87 -8.40 23.83
N ASP A 127 7.12 -9.50 23.69
CA ASP A 127 7.22 -10.43 22.56
C ASP A 127 6.14 -10.21 21.48
N VAL A 128 5.49 -9.04 21.46
CA VAL A 128 4.48 -8.75 20.44
C VAL A 128 5.12 -8.39 19.10
N PRO A 129 4.50 -8.76 17.96
CA PRO A 129 5.01 -8.41 16.65
C PRO A 129 4.98 -6.89 16.41
N ALA A 130 5.88 -6.41 15.55
CA ALA A 130 6.08 -4.99 15.27
C ALA A 130 4.80 -4.19 14.91
N PRO A 131 3.82 -4.73 14.15
CA PRO A 131 2.56 -4.02 13.89
C PRO A 131 1.79 -3.65 15.17
N LEU A 132 1.83 -4.51 16.20
CA LEU A 132 1.14 -4.28 17.47
C LEU A 132 1.85 -3.27 18.38
N HIS A 133 3.09 -2.85 18.06
CA HIS A 133 3.76 -1.78 18.81
C HIS A 133 2.95 -0.49 18.83
N ARG A 134 2.24 -0.17 17.73
CA ARG A 134 1.38 1.02 17.66
C ARG A 134 0.18 0.98 18.62
N LEU A 135 -0.21 -0.20 19.08
CA LEU A 135 -1.19 -0.37 20.17
C LEU A 135 -0.51 -0.39 21.54
N ARG A 136 0.62 -1.09 21.64
CA ARG A 136 1.43 -1.20 22.87
C ARG A 136 1.88 0.16 23.39
N ASP A 137 2.54 0.96 22.55
CA ASP A 137 3.28 2.14 22.99
C ASP A 137 2.35 3.19 23.64
N PRO A 138 1.16 3.50 23.08
CA PRO A 138 0.15 4.33 23.75
C PRO A 138 -0.30 3.80 25.12
N LEU A 139 -0.46 2.48 25.24
CA LEU A 139 -0.93 1.84 26.48
C LEU A 139 0.15 1.85 27.56
N LEU A 140 1.41 1.54 27.20
CA LEU A 140 2.55 1.63 28.12
C LEU A 140 2.81 3.09 28.53
N LEU A 141 2.74 4.03 27.59
CA LEU A 141 2.88 5.46 27.89
C LEU A 141 1.79 5.92 28.86
N SER A 142 0.53 5.54 28.62
CA SER A 142 -0.58 5.83 29.52
C SER A 142 -0.37 5.24 30.91
N ALA A 143 0.08 3.98 30.99
CA ALA A 143 0.37 3.31 32.26
C ALA A 143 1.52 4.01 33.04
N ALA A 144 2.56 4.45 32.35
CA ALA A 144 3.72 5.08 32.97
C ALA A 144 3.47 6.55 33.37
N THR A 145 2.67 7.30 32.61
CA THR A 145 2.52 8.76 32.78
C THR A 145 1.16 9.19 33.33
N GLY A 146 0.19 8.29 33.37
CA GLY A 146 -1.21 8.62 33.68
C GLY A 146 -1.93 9.40 32.58
N ALA A 147 -1.29 9.62 31.42
CA ALA A 147 -1.94 10.26 30.28
C ALA A 147 -3.16 9.46 29.81
N PRO A 148 -4.23 10.11 29.31
CA PRO A 148 -5.46 9.43 28.91
C PRO A 148 -5.22 8.50 27.70
N ALA A 149 -5.30 7.19 27.92
CA ALA A 149 -5.15 6.15 26.88
C ALA A 149 -6.07 6.41 25.66
N ALA A 150 -7.31 6.84 25.95
CA ALA A 150 -8.23 7.57 25.08
C ALA A 150 -7.57 8.27 23.89
N ALA A 151 -7.00 9.43 24.21
CA ALA A 151 -6.46 10.36 23.23
C ALA A 151 -5.21 9.80 22.52
N LEU A 152 -4.37 9.04 23.22
CA LEU A 152 -3.16 8.45 22.65
C LEU A 152 -3.50 7.39 21.59
N LEU A 153 -4.47 6.52 21.87
CA LEU A 153 -4.94 5.50 20.93
C LEU A 153 -5.64 6.12 19.72
N GLU A 154 -6.42 7.18 19.91
CA GLU A 154 -7.07 7.90 18.81
C GLU A 154 -6.08 8.61 17.89
N ALA A 155 -5.03 9.19 18.47
CA ALA A 155 -3.92 9.76 17.71
C ALA A 155 -3.22 8.67 16.89
N ALA A 156 -2.92 7.51 17.51
CA ALA A 156 -2.32 6.36 16.83
C ALA A 156 -3.22 5.82 15.70
N ALA A 157 -4.53 5.70 15.92
CA ALA A 157 -5.49 5.26 14.91
C ALA A 157 -5.55 6.24 13.73
N THR A 158 -5.54 7.54 14.03
CA THR A 158 -5.54 8.60 13.01
C THR A 158 -4.26 8.54 12.17
N GLU A 159 -3.10 8.34 12.79
CA GLU A 159 -1.84 8.21 12.05
C GLU A 159 -1.82 6.94 11.20
N ALA A 160 -2.28 5.81 11.72
CA ALA A 160 -2.37 4.56 10.95
C ALA A 160 -3.26 4.71 9.70
N ARG A 161 -4.39 5.44 9.79
CA ARG A 161 -5.23 5.75 8.62
C ARG A 161 -4.54 6.70 7.63
N ARG A 162 -3.78 7.69 8.11
CA ARG A 162 -3.01 8.60 7.25
C ARG A 162 -1.94 7.85 6.48
N ASP A 163 -1.24 6.93 7.12
CA ASP A 163 -0.25 6.08 6.48
C ASP A 163 -0.87 5.24 5.35
N GLY A 164 -2.04 4.66 5.58
CA GLY A 164 -2.79 3.95 4.54
C GLY A 164 -3.16 4.83 3.34
N ARG A 165 -3.58 6.09 3.59
CA ARG A 165 -3.88 7.05 2.51
C ARG A 165 -2.63 7.45 1.73
N ARG A 166 -1.52 7.75 2.43
CA ARG A 166 -0.23 8.06 1.80
C ARG A 166 0.24 6.92 0.90
N ALA A 167 0.10 5.67 1.34
CA ALA A 167 0.47 4.52 0.52
C ALA A 167 -0.35 4.44 -0.78
N ALA A 168 -1.66 4.71 -0.70
CA ALA A 168 -2.54 4.76 -1.86
C ALA A 168 -2.21 5.93 -2.81
N GLU A 169 -1.91 7.11 -2.26
CA GLU A 169 -1.48 8.29 -3.03
C GLU A 169 -0.16 8.04 -3.77
N VAL A 170 0.82 7.41 -3.11
CA VAL A 170 2.09 7.01 -3.74
C VAL A 170 1.85 6.00 -4.87
N ALA A 171 0.97 5.03 -4.67
CA ALA A 171 0.62 4.07 -5.72
C ALA A 171 -0.04 4.77 -6.92
N ALA A 172 -0.94 5.73 -6.67
CA ALA A 172 -1.59 6.52 -7.72
C ALA A 172 -0.59 7.43 -8.47
N ALA A 173 0.33 8.08 -7.75
CA ALA A 173 1.37 8.93 -8.35
C ALA A 173 2.30 8.13 -9.27
N ARG A 174 2.65 6.89 -8.90
CA ARG A 174 3.43 5.98 -9.74
C ARG A 174 2.72 5.64 -11.05
N LEU A 175 1.41 5.43 -11.02
CA LEU A 175 0.62 5.20 -12.24
C LEU A 175 0.60 6.45 -13.12
N GLY A 176 0.45 7.65 -12.53
CA GLY A 176 0.55 8.92 -13.26
C GLY A 176 1.89 9.07 -13.98
N ALA A 177 3.00 8.79 -13.30
CA ALA A 177 4.33 8.83 -13.89
C ALA A 177 4.50 7.81 -15.03
N LEU A 178 4.02 6.58 -14.83
CA LEU A 178 4.04 5.52 -15.85
C LEU A 178 3.16 5.83 -17.07
N LEU A 179 2.13 6.68 -16.93
CA LEU A 179 1.29 7.11 -18.04
C LEU A 179 1.88 8.30 -18.80
N VAL A 180 2.58 9.21 -18.12
CA VAL A 180 3.23 10.36 -18.78
C VAL A 180 4.49 9.94 -19.54
N LEU A 181 5.24 8.95 -19.04
CA LEU A 181 6.46 8.45 -19.69
C LEU A 181 6.25 7.98 -21.16
N PRO A 182 5.25 7.12 -21.49
CA PRO A 182 5.00 6.70 -22.87
C PRO A 182 4.46 7.84 -23.74
N LEU A 183 3.68 8.76 -23.18
CA LEU A 183 3.18 9.93 -23.93
C LEU A 183 4.32 10.88 -24.31
N GLY A 184 5.26 11.13 -23.40
CA GLY A 184 6.48 11.89 -23.68
C GLY A 184 7.35 11.20 -24.74
N ALA A 185 7.50 9.87 -24.64
CA ALA A 185 8.23 9.09 -25.63
C ALA A 185 7.56 9.10 -27.02
N CYS A 186 6.23 9.19 -27.10
CA CYS A 186 5.51 9.32 -28.37
C CYS A 186 5.52 10.73 -28.97
N THR A 187 5.52 11.78 -28.14
CA THR A 187 5.48 13.17 -28.63
C THR A 187 6.84 13.69 -29.08
N LEU A 188 7.93 13.22 -28.47
CA LEU A 188 9.30 13.61 -28.85
C LEU A 188 9.61 13.36 -30.34
N PRO A 189 9.38 12.16 -30.93
CA PRO A 189 9.64 11.95 -32.36
C PRO A 189 8.73 12.79 -33.26
N ALA A 190 7.47 13.01 -32.87
CA ALA A 190 6.57 13.89 -33.61
C ALA A 190 7.08 15.34 -33.61
N PHE A 191 7.53 15.86 -32.47
CA PHE A 191 8.11 17.20 -32.37
C PHE A 191 9.39 17.35 -33.22
N VAL A 192 10.26 16.34 -33.22
CA VAL A 192 11.47 16.37 -34.06
C VAL A 192 11.11 16.44 -35.54
N LEU A 193 10.17 15.61 -35.99
CA LEU A 193 9.73 15.58 -37.40
C LEU A 193 8.99 16.85 -37.81
N LEU A 194 8.13 17.40 -36.95
CA LEU A 194 7.28 18.56 -37.26
C LEU A 194 7.98 19.91 -37.02
N GLY A 195 8.87 20.00 -36.04
CA GLY A 195 9.49 21.26 -35.61
C GLY A 195 10.96 21.40 -36.00
N VAL A 196 11.77 20.40 -35.70
CA VAL A 196 13.24 20.52 -35.84
C VAL A 196 13.70 20.26 -37.28
N VAL A 197 13.17 19.22 -37.92
CA VAL A 197 13.56 18.86 -39.30
C VAL A 197 13.34 20.00 -40.29
N PRO A 198 12.18 20.69 -40.33
CA PRO A 198 11.95 21.78 -41.28
C PRO A 198 12.91 22.96 -41.08
N VAL A 199 13.18 23.31 -39.83
CA VAL A 199 14.10 24.42 -39.49
C VAL A 199 15.53 24.09 -39.92
N LEU A 200 16.00 22.87 -39.68
CA LEU A 200 17.33 22.43 -40.13
C LEU A 200 17.43 22.42 -41.67
N LEU A 201 16.35 22.03 -42.36
CA LEU A 201 16.30 22.08 -43.82
C LEU A 201 16.41 23.52 -44.33
N SER A 202 15.67 24.48 -43.77
CA SER A 202 15.77 25.89 -44.16
C SER A 202 17.16 26.48 -43.91
N LEU A 203 17.78 26.21 -42.75
CA LEU A 203 19.13 26.70 -42.46
C LEU A 203 20.19 26.08 -43.37
N SER A 204 20.06 24.78 -43.68
CA SER A 204 20.97 24.12 -44.62
C SER A 204 20.81 24.64 -46.05
N ALA A 205 19.58 25.00 -46.45
CA ALA A 205 19.30 25.60 -47.74
C ALA A 205 19.87 27.01 -47.84
N ASP A 206 19.71 27.86 -46.83
CA ASP A 206 20.29 29.22 -46.81
C ASP A 206 21.82 29.19 -46.84
N VAL A 207 22.47 28.26 -46.13
CA VAL A 207 23.93 28.12 -46.16
C VAL A 207 24.45 27.60 -47.50
N LEU A 208 23.73 26.68 -48.16
CA LEU A 208 24.10 26.20 -49.49
C LEU A 208 23.77 27.20 -50.61
N THR A 209 22.82 28.10 -50.36
CA THR A 209 22.35 29.14 -51.29
C THR A 209 22.92 30.52 -50.93
N GLY A 210 23.93 30.57 -50.04
CA GLY A 210 24.68 31.78 -49.76
C GLY A 210 25.25 32.39 -51.06
N PRO A 211 25.34 33.74 -51.13
CA PRO A 211 25.45 34.53 -52.36
C PRO A 211 26.67 34.24 -53.24
#